data_AF-A0A8R7K0T9-F1
#
_entry.id   AF-A0A8R7K0T9-F1
#
_cell.length_a   1.000
_cell.length_b   1.000
_cell.length_c   1.000
_cell.angle_alpha   90.00
_cell.angle_beta   90.00
_cell.angle_gamma   90.00
#
_symmetry.space_group_name_H-M   'P 1'
#
loop_
_entity.id
_entity.type
_entity.pdbx_description
1 polymer ?
#
loop_
_entity_poly.entity_id
_entity_poly.type
_entity_poly.pdbx_seq_one_letter_code
_entity_poly.pdbx_strand_id
1 'polypeptide(L)' 'MWEGMKRLKAQDDLPWLVVGDFNEVLWDYEHLSETPRSHGQMIAFRDVLEACDLSDLGFSG' A
#
# COMPACT_ATOMS: atom_id res chain seq x y z
N MET A 1 -5.49 8.48 5.86
CA MET A 1 -5.34 7.02 5.77
C MET A 1 -3.95 6.59 6.22
N TRP A 2 -2.89 7.04 5.55
CA TRP A 2 -1.48 6.71 5.81
C TRP A 2 -1.00 6.92 7.25
N GLU A 3 -1.34 8.05 7.86
CA GLU A 3 -1.00 8.31 9.27
C GLU A 3 -1.69 7.34 10.24
N GLY A 4 -2.83 6.76 9.85
CA GLY A 4 -3.48 5.69 10.61
C GLY A 4 -2.67 4.40 10.58
N MET A 5 -2.14 4.02 9.41
CA MET A 5 -1.29 2.83 9.26
C MET A 5 0.01 2.96 10.07
N LYS A 6 0.67 4.12 9.99
CA LYS A 6 1.87 4.40 10.79
C LYS A 6 1.60 4.31 12.29
N ARG A 7 0.44 4.81 12.75
CA ARG A 7 0.03 4.68 14.15
C ARG A 7 -0.20 3.24 14.56
N LEU A 8 -0.82 2.42 13.70
CA LEU A 8 -1.03 1.00 13.98
C LEU A 8 0.30 0.25 14.08
N LYS A 9 1.25 0.48 13.16
CA LYS A 9 2.61 -0.08 13.25
C LYS A 9 3.32 0.34 14.55
N ALA A 10 3.05 1.54 15.05
CA ALA A 10 3.69 2.06 16.27
C ALA A 10 3.06 1.52 17.58
N GLN A 11 1.94 0.78 17.53
CA GLN A 11 1.31 0.26 18.74
C GLN A 11 2.02 -0.97 19.31
N ASP A 12 2.57 -1.83 18.46
CA ASP A 12 3.30 -3.03 18.85
C ASP A 12 4.27 -3.45 17.72
N ASP A 13 5.28 -4.25 18.05
CA ASP A 13 6.26 -4.79 17.09
C ASP A 13 5.91 -6.22 16.59
N LEU A 14 4.70 -6.69 16.89
CA LEU A 14 4.19 -7.95 16.36
C LEU A 14 4.01 -7.91 14.82
N PRO A 15 4.20 -9.05 14.14
CA PRO A 15 3.83 -9.19 12.74
C PRO A 15 2.36 -8.83 12.52
N TRP A 16 2.06 -8.09 11.47
CA TRP A 16 0.70 -7.62 11.19
C TRP A 16 0.38 -7.70 9.70
N LEU A 17 -0.92 -7.79 9.42
CA LEU A 17 -1.48 -7.83 8.08
C LEU A 17 -2.52 -6.73 7.97
N VAL A 18 -2.48 -6.01 6.86
CA VAL A 18 -3.53 -5.05 6.48
C VAL A 18 -4.19 -5.53 5.20
N VAL A 19 -5.52 -5.61 5.19
CA VAL A 19 -6.33 -6.02 4.04
C VAL A 19 -7.44 -5.00 3.87
N GLY A 20 -7.65 -4.54 2.64
CA GLY A 20 -8.70 -3.59 2.32
C GLY A 20 -8.63 -3.14 0.87
N ASP A 21 -9.65 -2.39 0.45
CA ASP A 21 -9.66 -1.71 -0.83
C ASP A 21 -8.97 -0.35 -0.68
N PHE A 22 -7.67 -0.31 -0.99
CA PHE A 22 -6.89 0.92 -0.95
C PHE A 22 -7.15 1.85 -2.14
N ASN A 23 -7.76 1.35 -3.23
CA ASN A 23 -7.85 2.06 -4.52
C ASN A 23 -6.51 2.66 -5.00
N GLU A 24 -5.38 2.04 -4.62
CA GLU A 24 -4.03 2.41 -5.03
C GLU A 24 -3.35 1.21 -5.70
N VAL A 25 -2.40 1.51 -6.57
CA VAL A 25 -1.57 0.52 -7.27
C VAL A 25 -0.10 0.74 -6.93
N LEU A 26 0.64 -0.35 -6.76
CA LEU A 26 2.08 -0.28 -6.53
C LEU A 26 2.80 -0.09 -7.84
N TRP A 27 2.31 -0.66 -8.93
CA TRP A 27 2.92 -0.57 -10.24
C TRP A 27 1.91 -0.26 -11.33
N ASP A 28 2.37 0.42 -12.38
CA ASP A 28 1.50 0.89 -13.46
C ASP A 28 0.87 -0.29 -14.21
N TYR A 29 1.55 -1.44 -14.23
CA TYR A 29 1.06 -2.68 -14.83
C TYR A 29 -0.03 -3.40 -14.02
N GLU A 30 -0.24 -3.05 -12.74
CA GLU A 30 -1.32 -3.60 -11.92
C GLU A 30 -2.65 -2.88 -12.21
N HIS A 31 -2.59 -1.73 -12.87
CA HIS A 31 -3.75 -0.90 -13.18
C HIS A 31 -4.27 -1.21 -14.58
N LEU A 32 -5.35 -2.00 -14.66
CA LEU A 32 -6.03 -2.32 -15.94
C LEU A 32 -7.01 -1.24 -16.42
N SER A 33 -7.05 -0.08 -15.76
CA SER A 33 -8.00 0.99 -16.09
C SER A 33 -7.49 1.88 -17.24
N GLU A 34 -8.40 2.44 -18.03
CA GLU A 34 -8.09 3.35 -19.15
C GLU A 34 -7.35 4.63 -18.70
N THR A 35 -7.48 5.02 -17.43
CA THR A 35 -6.78 6.17 -16.84
C THR A 35 -5.57 5.72 -16.03
N PRO A 36 -4.34 6.13 -16.37
CA PRO A 36 -3.18 5.87 -15.53
C PRO A 36 -3.34 6.52 -14.15
N ARG A 37 -2.96 5.82 -13.09
CA ARG A 37 -2.91 6.41 -11.75
C ARG A 37 -1.77 7.44 -11.72
N SER A 38 -1.91 8.51 -10.93
CA SER A 38 -0.83 9.51 -10.88
C SER A 38 0.42 8.90 -10.22
N HIS A 39 1.59 9.15 -10.81
CA HIS A 39 2.85 8.63 -10.30
C HIS A 39 3.12 9.05 -8.85
N GLY A 40 2.70 10.26 -8.46
CA GLY A 40 2.84 10.76 -7.09
C GLY A 40 2.01 9.96 -6.07
N GLN A 41 0.86 9.41 -6.47
CA GLN A 41 0.05 8.57 -5.59
C GLN A 41 0.69 7.19 -5.40
N MET A 42 1.27 6.62 -6.46
CA MET A 42 2.02 5.37 -6.36
C MET A 42 3.24 5.49 -5.46
N ILE A 43 4.00 6.60 -5.57
CA ILE A 43 5.13 6.89 -4.68
C ILE A 43 4.64 7.00 -3.24
N ALA A 44 3.61 7.80 -2.99
CA ALA A 44 3.07 7.97 -1.64
C ALA A 44 2.58 6.64 -1.04
N PHE A 45 2.04 5.73 -1.85
CA PHE A 45 1.63 4.42 -1.37
C PHE A 45 2.82 3.53 -1.02
N ARG A 46 3.85 3.49 -1.88
CA ARG A 46 5.10 2.75 -1.61
C ARG A 46 5.82 3.26 -0.36
N ASP A 47 5.91 4.58 -0.18
CA ASP A 47 6.53 5.21 0.99
C ASP A 47 5.84 4.77 2.30
N VAL A 48 4.52 4.57 2.25
CA VAL A 48 3.76 4.13 3.42
C VAL A 48 3.96 2.66 3.72
N LEU A 49 4.06 1.81 2.69
CA LEU A 49 4.40 0.40 2.90
C LEU A 49 5.80 0.25 3.49
N GLU A 50 6.77 1.01 2.97
CA GLU A 50 8.14 1.04 3.51
C GLU A 50 8.16 1.51 4.97
N ALA A 51 7.47 2.62 5.29
CA ALA A 51 7.37 3.12 6.66
C ALA A 51 6.64 2.17 7.63
N CYS A 52 5.92 1.18 7.10
CA CYS A 52 5.13 0.21 7.85
C CYS A 52 5.75 -1.19 7.89
N ASP A 53 6.92 -1.38 7.28
CA ASP A 53 7.55 -2.69 7.03
C ASP A 53 6.60 -3.70 6.36
N LEU A 54 5.72 -3.20 5.49
CA LEU A 54 4.74 -4.00 4.78
C LEU A 54 5.25 -4.38 3.40
N SER A 55 4.98 -5.62 3.01
CA SER A 55 5.22 -6.13 1.66
C SER A 55 3.90 -6.58 1.05
N ASP A 56 3.76 -6.35 -0.25
CA ASP A 56 2.65 -6.90 -1.01
C ASP A 56 2.79 -8.41 -1.13
N LEU A 57 1.71 -9.15 -0.88
CA LEU A 57 1.69 -10.61 -0.94
C LEU A 57 1.47 -11.14 -2.36
N GLY A 58 1.10 -10.26 -3.30
CA GLY A 58 0.64 -10.62 -4.62
C GLY A 58 -0.75 -11.27 -4.60
N PHE A 59 -1.41 -11.24 -5.75
CA PHE A 59 -2.60 -12.04 -6.02
C PHE A 59 -2.31 -12.96 -7.20
N SER A 60 -2.62 -14.25 -7.06
CA SER A 60 -2.61 -15.23 -8.15
C SER A 60 -4.00 -15.87 -8.21
N GLY A 61 -4.73 -15.58 -9.28
CA GLY A 61 -6.08 -16.07 -9.55
C GLY A 61 -6.15 -16.83 -10.87
#